data_AF-A0A931Q1Y0-F1
#
_entry.id   AF-A0A931Q1Y0-F1
#
_cell.length_a   1.000
_cell.length_b   1.000
_cell.length_c   1.000
_cell.angle_alpha   90.00
_cell.angle_beta   90.00
_cell.angle_gamma   90.00
#
_symmetry.space_group_name_H-M   'P 1'
#
loop_
_entity.id
_entity.type
_entity.pdbx_description
1 polymer ?
#
loop_
_entity_poly.entity_id
_entity_poly.type
_entity_poly.pdbx_seq_one_letter_code
_entity_poly.pdbx_strand_id
1 'polypeptide(L)'
;MLKFRCKRCKKIIPLEKVSFKGESKETFSNINDEHREALAAAIEKIVNQMKCPLCQSTVYVIINDDEIDVTSEPIIQAIKRLVDLHKKYKTENITTNSFLGYSEEAEGLAYEIIERLIWEHGKLLYFEDTALISDAKNAVKDLWDSLPSNELWEEIASGGYKGILVNIISDYIDRAKFLNPVFISIEPTNQIKKYFREAMGAWLFGLNTAALILCCSIIEEMLETIYPKLTKAEKEKKGKLEALIDKANGKIFDKTEAETAHIIRLLRNDAVHELKRPSKEDTYEAILNTVSLIEKILREKKHSNGTVII
;
A
#
# COMPACT_ATOMS: atom_id res chain seq x y z
N MET A 1 -17.20 -15.17 -24.73
CA MET A 1 -15.80 -15.03 -25.22
C MET A 1 -15.06 -14.10 -24.28
N LEU A 2 -13.98 -14.57 -23.64
CA LEU A 2 -13.24 -13.77 -22.64
C LEU A 2 -12.60 -12.56 -23.31
N LYS A 3 -12.83 -11.37 -22.75
CA LYS A 3 -12.14 -10.14 -23.14
C LYS A 3 -11.27 -9.69 -21.97
N PHE A 4 -10.17 -9.00 -22.25
CA PHE A 4 -9.30 -8.45 -21.20
C PHE A 4 -9.25 -6.94 -21.31
N ARG A 5 -9.20 -6.22 -20.20
CA ARG A 5 -9.03 -4.75 -20.20
C ARG A 5 -7.78 -4.38 -19.45
N CYS A 6 -6.88 -3.61 -20.07
CA CYS A 6 -5.69 -3.15 -19.35
C CYS A 6 -6.06 -2.21 -18.20
N LYS A 7 -5.53 -2.46 -16.99
CA LYS A 7 -5.84 -1.62 -15.82
C LYS A 7 -5.35 -0.18 -15.97
N ARG A 8 -4.19 0.00 -16.63
CA ARG A 8 -3.57 1.32 -16.86
C ARG A 8 -4.13 2.06 -18.09
N CYS A 9 -4.09 1.45 -19.28
CA CYS A 9 -4.47 2.15 -20.52
C CYS A 9 -5.94 1.99 -20.90
N LYS A 10 -6.72 1.20 -20.15
CA LYS A 10 -8.16 0.97 -20.31
C LYS A 10 -8.60 0.35 -21.64
N LYS A 11 -7.67 0.01 -22.53
CA LYS A 11 -7.95 -0.64 -23.82
C LYS A 11 -8.35 -2.11 -23.62
N ILE A 12 -9.34 -2.54 -24.39
CA ILE A 12 -9.73 -3.94 -24.50
C ILE A 12 -8.70 -4.66 -25.36
N ILE A 13 -8.16 -5.76 -24.83
CA ILE A 13 -7.16 -6.61 -25.46
C ILE A 13 -7.86 -7.93 -25.80
N PRO A 14 -7.91 -8.29 -27.09
CA PRO A 14 -8.44 -9.58 -27.50
C PRO A 14 -7.44 -10.69 -27.13
N LEU A 15 -7.94 -11.89 -26.79
CA LEU A 15 -7.16 -13.01 -26.26
C LEU A 15 -5.93 -13.34 -27.14
N GLU A 16 -6.07 -13.20 -28.46
CA GLU A 16 -5.05 -13.54 -29.45
C GLU A 16 -3.83 -12.60 -29.42
N LYS A 17 -4.00 -11.38 -28.89
CA LYS A 17 -2.93 -10.38 -28.79
C LYS A 17 -2.21 -10.40 -27.45
N VAL A 18 -2.57 -11.32 -26.55
CA VAL A 18 -1.93 -11.44 -25.25
C VAL A 18 -0.71 -12.36 -25.35
N SER A 19 0.44 -11.90 -24.87
CA SER A 19 1.64 -12.72 -24.76
C SER A 19 1.54 -13.61 -23.52
N PHE A 20 1.57 -14.92 -23.71
CA PHE A 20 1.66 -15.91 -22.64
C PHE A 20 3.11 -16.26 -22.36
N LYS A 21 3.50 -16.34 -21.09
CA LYS A 21 4.75 -17.00 -20.69
C LYS A 21 4.45 -18.49 -20.42
N GLY A 22 4.41 -19.31 -21.46
CA GLY A 22 4.31 -20.78 -21.35
C GLY A 22 3.24 -21.46 -22.23
N GLU A 23 3.21 -22.79 -22.18
CA GLU A 23 2.26 -23.69 -22.87
C GLU A 23 0.86 -23.55 -22.27
N SER A 24 0.01 -22.68 -22.83
CA SER A 24 -1.35 -22.48 -22.28
C SER A 24 -2.46 -22.33 -23.31
N LYS A 25 -2.16 -22.21 -24.62
CA LYS A 25 -3.20 -21.98 -25.64
C LYS A 25 -4.21 -23.14 -25.79
N GLU A 26 -3.79 -24.39 -25.59
CA GLU A 26 -4.67 -25.56 -25.73
C GLU A 26 -5.64 -25.75 -24.56
N THR A 27 -5.36 -25.18 -23.38
CA THR A 27 -6.25 -25.25 -22.22
C THR A 27 -7.52 -24.40 -22.41
N PHE A 28 -7.56 -23.49 -23.39
CA PHE A 28 -8.66 -22.53 -23.60
C PHE A 28 -9.88 -23.09 -24.33
N SER A 29 -9.73 -24.11 -25.19
CA SER A 29 -10.81 -24.56 -26.06
C SER A 29 -11.79 -25.52 -25.39
N ASN A 30 -11.46 -26.05 -24.21
CA ASN A 30 -12.15 -27.18 -23.59
C ASN A 30 -12.80 -26.86 -22.23
N ILE A 31 -12.85 -25.60 -21.80
CA ILE A 31 -13.43 -25.25 -20.49
C ILE A 31 -14.94 -25.04 -20.63
N ASN A 32 -15.73 -26.00 -20.15
CA ASN A 32 -17.19 -25.89 -20.03
C ASN A 32 -17.60 -25.16 -18.74
N ASP A 33 -18.75 -24.48 -18.78
CA ASP A 33 -19.33 -23.69 -17.68
C ASP A 33 -19.70 -24.52 -16.43
N GLU A 34 -19.74 -25.86 -16.53
CA GLU A 34 -20.12 -26.76 -15.44
C GLU A 34 -19.10 -26.79 -14.28
N HIS A 35 -17.88 -26.30 -14.48
CA HIS A 35 -16.83 -26.29 -13.45
C HIS A 35 -16.35 -24.86 -13.13
N ARG A 36 -17.26 -24.04 -12.57
CA ARG A 36 -16.99 -22.62 -12.21
C ARG A 36 -15.73 -22.42 -11.37
N GLU A 37 -15.44 -23.28 -10.40
CA GLU A 37 -14.24 -23.16 -9.55
C GLU A 37 -12.96 -23.49 -10.32
N ALA A 38 -12.98 -24.53 -11.16
CA ALA A 38 -11.82 -24.89 -11.99
C ALA A 38 -11.57 -23.83 -13.08
N LEU A 39 -12.64 -23.24 -13.63
CA LEU A 39 -12.56 -22.12 -14.55
C LEU A 39 -11.99 -20.88 -13.86
N ALA A 40 -12.44 -20.55 -12.65
CA ALA A 40 -11.91 -19.43 -11.87
C ALA A 40 -10.41 -19.60 -11.57
N ALA A 41 -9.98 -20.78 -11.11
CA ALA A 41 -8.58 -21.08 -10.84
C ALA A 41 -7.72 -21.07 -12.11
N ALA A 42 -8.25 -21.57 -13.23
CA ALA A 42 -7.57 -21.51 -14.53
C ALA A 42 -7.42 -20.07 -15.03
N ILE A 43 -8.49 -19.27 -14.94
CA ILE A 43 -8.49 -17.84 -15.28
C ILE A 43 -7.47 -17.10 -14.41
N GLU A 44 -7.44 -17.32 -13.10
CA GLU A 44 -6.49 -16.68 -12.19
C GLU A 44 -5.04 -16.98 -12.59
N LYS A 45 -4.71 -18.26 -12.81
CA LYS A 45 -3.37 -18.69 -13.23
C LYS A 45 -2.94 -18.04 -14.55
N ILE A 46 -3.89 -17.92 -15.49
CA ILE A 46 -3.67 -17.32 -16.79
C ILE A 46 -3.41 -15.81 -16.66
N VAL A 47 -4.30 -15.10 -15.98
CA VAL A 47 -4.29 -13.63 -15.95
C VAL A 47 -3.08 -13.11 -15.17
N ASN A 48 -2.61 -13.86 -14.17
CA ASN A 48 -1.34 -13.58 -13.49
C ASN A 48 -0.13 -13.56 -14.43
N GLN A 49 -0.20 -14.27 -15.56
CA GLN A 49 0.84 -14.28 -16.60
C GLN A 49 0.61 -13.24 -17.71
N MET A 50 -0.57 -12.61 -17.75
CA MET A 50 -0.96 -11.68 -18.79
C MET A 50 -0.49 -10.25 -18.49
N LYS A 51 0.13 -9.62 -19.48
CA LYS A 51 0.47 -8.19 -19.46
C LYS A 51 -0.07 -7.51 -20.70
N CYS A 52 -0.51 -6.26 -20.53
CA CYS A 52 -0.94 -5.43 -21.65
C CYS A 52 0.22 -5.27 -22.65
N PRO A 53 0.04 -5.58 -23.94
CA PRO A 53 1.12 -5.49 -24.92
C PRO A 53 1.60 -4.04 -25.11
N LEU A 54 0.74 -3.06 -24.84
CA LEU A 54 1.04 -1.63 -25.06
C LEU A 54 1.82 -1.00 -23.91
N CYS A 55 1.49 -1.33 -22.66
CA CYS A 55 2.07 -0.66 -21.50
C CYS A 55 2.52 -1.60 -20.37
N GLN A 56 2.51 -2.91 -20.63
CA GLN A 56 2.99 -3.97 -19.74
C GLN A 56 2.31 -4.03 -18.35
N SER A 57 1.16 -3.36 -18.19
CA SER A 57 0.34 -3.38 -16.96
C SER A 57 -0.50 -4.66 -16.88
N THR A 58 -0.96 -5.02 -15.68
CA THR A 58 -1.92 -6.11 -15.50
C THR A 58 -3.26 -5.84 -16.19
N VAL A 59 -4.10 -6.86 -16.27
CA VAL A 59 -5.39 -6.78 -16.98
C VAL A 59 -6.53 -7.24 -16.09
N TYR A 60 -7.71 -6.66 -16.28
CA TYR A 60 -8.99 -7.19 -15.84
C TYR A 60 -9.47 -8.26 -16.81
N VAL A 61 -10.19 -9.25 -16.31
CA VAL A 61 -10.98 -10.17 -17.13
C VAL A 61 -12.39 -9.63 -17.21
N ILE A 62 -12.97 -9.61 -18.40
CA ILE A 62 -14.37 -9.26 -18.61
C ILE A 62 -15.16 -10.55 -18.85
N ILE A 63 -16.10 -10.86 -17.94
CA ILE A 63 -17.04 -11.98 -18.04
C ILE A 63 -18.45 -11.40 -17.93
N ASN A 64 -19.31 -11.60 -18.94
CA ASN A 64 -20.68 -11.08 -18.96
C ASN A 64 -20.78 -9.57 -18.66
N ASP A 65 -19.83 -8.79 -19.20
CA ASP A 65 -19.68 -7.35 -19.00
C ASP A 65 -19.21 -6.91 -17.59
N ASP A 66 -18.99 -7.85 -16.67
CA ASP A 66 -18.37 -7.58 -15.36
C ASP A 66 -16.84 -7.63 -15.44
N GLU A 67 -16.18 -6.62 -14.85
CA GLU A 67 -14.72 -6.56 -14.74
C GLU A 67 -14.23 -7.25 -13.46
N ILE A 68 -13.54 -8.38 -13.62
CA ILE A 68 -12.99 -9.17 -12.53
C ILE A 68 -11.48 -8.93 -12.45
N ASP A 69 -11.00 -8.52 -11.27
CA ASP A 69 -9.58 -8.43 -10.98
C ASP A 69 -9.06 -9.63 -10.21
N VAL A 70 -8.58 -10.62 -10.97
CA VAL A 70 -7.99 -11.83 -10.39
C VAL A 70 -6.49 -11.70 -10.07
N THR A 71 -5.83 -10.58 -10.42
CA THR A 71 -4.39 -10.42 -10.14
C THR A 71 -4.11 -9.50 -8.96
N SER A 72 -5.14 -8.84 -8.45
CA SER A 72 -5.03 -8.00 -7.26
C SER A 72 -4.96 -8.87 -6.02
N GLU A 73 -4.10 -8.47 -5.10
CA GLU A 73 -4.00 -9.09 -3.78
C GLU A 73 -5.34 -9.04 -3.04
N PRO A 74 -5.62 -9.98 -2.11
CA PRO A 74 -6.91 -10.06 -1.43
C PRO A 74 -7.36 -8.75 -0.75
N ILE A 75 -6.45 -8.04 -0.07
CA ILE A 75 -6.78 -6.73 0.54
C ILE A 75 -7.17 -5.67 -0.51
N ILE A 76 -6.57 -5.71 -1.70
CA ILE A 76 -6.92 -4.81 -2.80
C ILE A 76 -8.31 -5.16 -3.34
N GLN A 77 -8.66 -6.45 -3.40
CA GLN A 77 -10.01 -6.89 -3.81
C GLN A 77 -11.06 -6.43 -2.78
N ALA A 78 -10.80 -6.59 -1.48
CA ALA A 78 -11.68 -6.10 -0.41
C ALA A 78 -11.90 -4.57 -0.52
N ILE A 79 -10.83 -3.81 -0.74
CA ILE A 79 -10.94 -2.35 -0.93
C ILE A 79 -11.71 -1.98 -2.20
N LYS A 80 -11.60 -2.75 -3.28
CA LYS A 80 -12.40 -2.52 -4.49
C LYS A 80 -13.88 -2.73 -4.25
N ARG A 81 -14.24 -3.83 -3.58
CA ARG A 81 -15.63 -4.08 -3.15
C ARG A 81 -16.15 -2.94 -2.28
N LEU A 82 -15.31 -2.45 -1.35
CA LEU A 82 -15.63 -1.29 -0.53
C LEU A 82 -15.87 -0.03 -1.36
N VAL A 83 -15.07 0.22 -2.39
CA VAL A 83 -15.25 1.36 -3.31
C VAL A 83 -16.57 1.26 -4.06
N ASP A 84 -16.93 0.09 -4.57
CA ASP A 84 -18.18 -0.10 -5.31
C ASP A 84 -19.38 0.11 -4.39
N LEU A 85 -19.31 -0.44 -3.17
CA LEU A 85 -20.32 -0.23 -2.13
C LEU A 85 -20.42 1.24 -1.70
N HIS A 86 -19.29 1.95 -1.60
CA HIS A 86 -19.23 3.36 -1.28
C HIS A 86 -19.84 4.25 -2.36
N LYS A 87 -19.62 3.91 -3.63
CA LYS A 87 -20.26 4.59 -4.77
C LYS A 87 -21.77 4.40 -4.72
N LYS A 88 -22.23 3.16 -4.50
CA LYS A 88 -23.65 2.84 -4.34
C LYS A 88 -24.27 3.61 -3.17
N TYR A 89 -23.59 3.62 -2.02
CA TYR A 89 -23.97 4.40 -0.85
C TYR A 89 -24.15 5.89 -1.18
N LYS A 90 -23.18 6.50 -1.87
CA LYS A 90 -23.26 7.92 -2.26
C LYS A 90 -24.34 8.23 -3.28
N THR A 91 -24.72 7.27 -4.12
CA THR A 91 -25.82 7.44 -5.08
C THR A 91 -27.20 7.26 -4.44
N GLU A 92 -27.32 6.39 -3.44
CA GLU A 92 -28.61 6.00 -2.84
C GLU A 92 -28.96 6.81 -1.58
N ASN A 93 -27.97 7.29 -0.81
CA ASN A 93 -28.20 8.02 0.44
C ASN A 93 -27.93 9.51 0.31
N ILE A 94 -28.99 10.31 0.48
CA ILE A 94 -28.94 11.78 0.57
C ILE A 94 -28.80 12.23 2.05
N THR A 95 -28.83 11.31 3.03
CA THR A 95 -28.88 11.61 4.47
C THR A 95 -27.72 11.02 5.30
N THR A 96 -27.51 11.63 6.48
CA THR A 96 -26.44 11.48 7.49
C THR A 96 -26.26 10.13 8.19
N ASN A 97 -26.65 9.00 7.59
CA ASN A 97 -26.34 7.70 8.20
C ASN A 97 -24.83 7.40 8.07
N SER A 98 -24.23 6.68 9.02
CA SER A 98 -22.82 6.29 8.92
C SER A 98 -22.64 5.31 7.75
N PHE A 99 -21.52 5.40 7.04
CA PHE A 99 -21.26 4.50 5.91
C PHE A 99 -21.16 3.04 6.37
N LEU A 100 -20.64 2.80 7.58
CA LEU A 100 -20.60 1.47 8.18
C LEU A 100 -22.02 0.89 8.40
N GLY A 101 -22.95 1.72 8.88
CA GLY A 101 -24.34 1.31 9.14
C GLY A 101 -25.20 1.19 7.88
N TYR A 102 -24.64 1.43 6.69
CA TYR A 102 -25.36 1.31 5.43
C TYR A 102 -25.72 -0.15 5.09
N SER A 103 -24.85 -1.11 5.41
CA SER A 103 -25.08 -2.52 5.09
C SER A 103 -24.18 -3.46 5.90
N GLU A 104 -24.64 -4.68 6.17
CA GLU A 104 -23.83 -5.75 6.76
C GLU A 104 -22.57 -6.06 5.93
N GLU A 105 -22.61 -5.82 4.61
CA GLU A 105 -21.42 -5.98 3.76
C GLU A 105 -20.34 -4.94 4.06
N ALA A 106 -20.70 -3.69 4.37
CA ALA A 106 -19.74 -2.64 4.73
C ALA A 106 -19.01 -3.00 6.03
N GLU A 107 -19.75 -3.50 7.01
CA GLU A 107 -19.21 -4.02 8.26
C GLU A 107 -18.29 -5.22 8.02
N GLY A 108 -18.75 -6.24 7.29
CA GLY A 108 -17.92 -7.41 6.95
C GLY A 108 -16.62 -7.05 6.22
N LEU A 109 -16.66 -6.07 5.31
CA LEU A 109 -15.46 -5.54 4.66
C LEU A 109 -14.54 -4.79 5.62
N ALA A 110 -15.09 -4.08 6.62
CA ALA A 110 -14.29 -3.45 7.66
C ALA A 110 -13.50 -4.49 8.47
N TYR A 111 -14.16 -5.55 8.94
CA TYR A 111 -13.51 -6.68 9.63
C TYR A 111 -12.42 -7.31 8.76
N GLU A 112 -12.74 -7.64 7.50
CA GLU A 112 -11.78 -8.27 6.59
C GLU A 112 -10.54 -7.38 6.38
N ILE A 113 -10.73 -6.08 6.13
CA ILE A 113 -9.61 -5.17 5.88
C ILE A 113 -8.77 -5.01 7.16
N ILE A 114 -9.39 -4.84 8.33
CA ILE A 114 -8.67 -4.68 9.60
C ILE A 114 -7.89 -5.94 9.95
N GLU A 115 -8.50 -7.12 9.84
CA GLU A 115 -7.82 -8.40 10.06
C GLU A 115 -6.58 -8.50 9.16
N ARG A 116 -6.73 -8.20 7.87
CA ARG A 116 -5.61 -8.21 6.94
C ARG A 116 -4.53 -7.19 7.31
N LEU A 117 -4.88 -6.00 7.78
CA LEU A 117 -3.89 -5.00 8.22
C LEU A 117 -3.15 -5.41 9.48
N ILE A 118 -3.77 -6.17 10.37
CA ILE A 118 -3.10 -6.70 11.57
C ILE A 118 -2.04 -7.74 11.16
N TRP A 119 -2.39 -8.67 10.27
CA TRP A 119 -1.48 -9.70 9.78
C TRP A 119 -0.43 -9.19 8.77
N GLU A 120 -0.81 -8.23 7.93
CA GLU A 120 0.00 -7.60 6.89
C GLU A 120 0.24 -6.11 7.17
N HIS A 121 0.63 -5.80 8.40
CA HIS A 121 0.85 -4.43 8.88
C HIS A 121 1.83 -3.66 8.02
N GLY A 122 1.49 -2.42 7.65
CA GLY A 122 2.37 -1.58 6.83
C GLY A 122 2.53 -2.11 5.41
N LYS A 123 1.50 -2.73 4.82
CA LYS A 123 1.52 -3.03 3.39
C LYS A 123 1.29 -1.74 2.59
N LEU A 124 2.21 -1.45 1.66
CA LEU A 124 2.04 -0.38 0.67
C LEU A 124 1.12 -0.88 -0.45
N LEU A 125 -0.11 -0.37 -0.48
CA LEU A 125 -1.14 -0.76 -1.43
C LEU A 125 -0.98 0.05 -2.72
N TYR A 126 -0.42 -0.60 -3.73
CA TYR A 126 -0.27 -0.02 -5.06
C TYR A 126 -1.47 -0.35 -5.95
N PHE A 127 -2.04 0.68 -6.59
CA PHE A 127 -3.05 0.52 -7.62
C PHE A 127 -2.52 1.08 -8.94
N GLU A 128 -2.57 0.28 -10.00
CA GLU A 128 -2.20 0.73 -11.35
C GLU A 128 -3.17 1.80 -11.90
N ASP A 129 -4.38 1.86 -11.36
CA ASP A 129 -5.43 2.82 -11.73
C ASP A 129 -5.47 3.98 -10.74
N THR A 130 -5.00 5.16 -11.17
CA THR A 130 -4.94 6.35 -10.33
C THR A 130 -6.30 6.89 -9.93
N ALA A 131 -7.34 6.70 -10.74
CA ALA A 131 -8.71 7.12 -10.38
C ALA A 131 -9.22 6.31 -9.19
N LEU A 132 -8.97 5.00 -9.24
CA LEU A 132 -9.34 4.08 -8.18
C LEU A 132 -8.62 4.37 -6.86
N ILE A 133 -7.39 4.89 -6.87
CA ILE A 133 -6.70 5.30 -5.63
C ILE A 133 -7.49 6.36 -4.88
N SER A 134 -8.00 7.37 -5.59
CA SER A 134 -8.76 8.45 -4.97
C SER A 134 -10.06 7.93 -4.37
N ASP A 135 -10.77 7.09 -5.13
CA ASP A 135 -12.02 6.47 -4.66
C ASP A 135 -11.75 5.57 -3.44
N ALA A 136 -10.70 4.76 -3.47
CA ALA A 136 -10.30 3.88 -2.38
C ALA A 136 -9.93 4.65 -1.10
N LYS A 137 -9.15 5.74 -1.23
CA LYS A 137 -8.81 6.60 -0.09
C LYS A 137 -10.07 7.19 0.56
N ASN A 138 -11.02 7.66 -0.25
CA ASN A 138 -12.27 8.23 0.25
C ASN A 138 -13.15 7.16 0.92
N ALA A 139 -13.30 5.99 0.31
CA ALA A 139 -14.10 4.90 0.85
C ALA A 139 -13.54 4.38 2.19
N VAL A 140 -12.21 4.17 2.25
CA VAL A 140 -11.52 3.78 3.49
C VAL A 140 -11.66 4.86 4.55
N LYS A 141 -11.48 6.13 4.20
CA LYS A 141 -11.61 7.23 5.16
C LYS A 141 -13.02 7.27 5.75
N ASP A 142 -14.06 7.29 4.90
CA ASP A 142 -15.44 7.36 5.36
C ASP A 142 -15.83 6.13 6.21
N LEU A 143 -15.25 4.96 5.91
CA LEU A 143 -15.41 3.75 6.71
C LEU A 143 -14.75 3.90 8.09
N TRP A 144 -13.48 4.31 8.14
CA TRP A 144 -12.73 4.49 9.39
C TRP A 144 -13.33 5.57 10.28
N ASP A 145 -13.79 6.68 9.71
CA ASP A 145 -14.48 7.75 10.44
C ASP A 145 -15.84 7.28 11.01
N SER A 146 -16.41 6.20 10.44
CA SER A 146 -17.67 5.59 10.87
C SER A 146 -17.50 4.43 11.87
N LEU A 147 -16.27 3.97 12.12
CA LEU A 147 -16.03 2.84 13.03
C LEU A 147 -16.31 3.25 14.49
N PRO A 148 -17.23 2.57 15.20
CA PRO A 148 -17.34 2.76 16.65
C PRO A 148 -16.01 2.34 17.27
N SER A 149 -15.34 3.28 17.93
CA SER A 149 -13.93 3.13 18.33
C SER A 149 -13.66 1.97 19.31
N ASN A 150 -14.70 1.38 19.89
CA ASN A 150 -14.58 0.42 21.00
C ASN A 150 -15.13 -0.96 20.65
N GLU A 151 -16.37 -1.12 20.16
CA GLU A 151 -17.00 -2.45 20.04
C GLU A 151 -16.25 -3.41 19.08
N LEU A 152 -15.90 -2.94 17.88
CA LEU A 152 -15.14 -3.73 16.90
C LEU A 152 -13.75 -4.12 17.44
N TRP A 153 -13.06 -3.18 18.07
CA TRP A 153 -11.73 -3.40 18.62
C TRP A 153 -11.77 -4.26 19.89
N GLU A 154 -12.83 -4.17 20.68
CA GLU A 154 -13.09 -5.04 21.83
C GLU A 154 -13.38 -6.47 21.37
N GLU A 155 -14.13 -6.67 20.29
CA GLU A 155 -14.33 -7.99 19.71
C GLU A 155 -12.99 -8.61 19.26
N ILE A 156 -12.21 -7.87 18.48
CA ILE A 156 -10.86 -8.28 18.05
C ILE A 156 -9.95 -8.57 19.26
N ALA A 157 -10.02 -7.74 20.31
CA ALA A 157 -9.26 -7.91 21.55
C ALA A 157 -9.72 -9.09 22.40
N SER A 158 -11.02 -9.41 22.38
CA SER A 158 -11.66 -10.43 23.22
C SER A 158 -11.38 -11.87 22.77
N GLY A 159 -10.70 -12.05 21.62
CA GLY A 159 -10.24 -13.33 21.05
C GLY A 159 -9.27 -14.19 21.88
N GLY A 160 -9.21 -14.00 23.20
CA GLY A 160 -8.86 -15.05 24.16
C GLY A 160 -7.39 -15.45 24.27
N TYR A 161 -6.57 -14.69 25.01
CA TYR A 161 -5.36 -15.25 25.65
C TYR A 161 -5.20 -14.78 27.11
N LYS A 162 -5.10 -15.75 28.02
CA LYS A 162 -5.07 -15.59 29.48
C LYS A 162 -3.88 -14.74 29.97
N GLY A 163 -4.18 -13.50 30.38
CA GLY A 163 -3.78 -12.93 31.68
C GLY A 163 -2.34 -12.44 31.91
N ILE A 164 -1.33 -12.82 31.12
CA ILE A 164 0.06 -12.32 31.30
C ILE A 164 0.51 -11.41 30.15
N LEU A 165 -0.15 -11.49 28.99
CA LEU A 165 0.12 -10.67 27.79
C LEU A 165 -0.69 -9.36 27.73
N VAL A 166 -1.56 -9.08 28.71
CA VAL A 166 -2.60 -8.03 28.65
C VAL A 166 -2.00 -6.62 28.48
N ASN A 167 -0.81 -6.32 29.02
CA ASN A 167 -0.17 -5.02 28.83
C ASN A 167 0.52 -4.87 27.46
N ILE A 168 1.12 -5.95 26.92
CA ILE A 168 1.70 -5.94 25.56
C ILE A 168 0.57 -5.90 24.52
N ILE A 169 -0.55 -6.58 24.80
CA ILE A 169 -1.74 -6.61 23.97
C ILE A 169 -2.50 -5.28 24.03
N SER A 170 -2.60 -4.60 25.18
CA SER A 170 -3.30 -3.30 25.27
C SER A 170 -2.58 -2.22 24.44
N ASP A 171 -1.26 -2.07 24.61
CA ASP A 171 -0.49 -1.12 23.80
C ASP A 171 -0.50 -1.51 22.31
N TYR A 172 -0.53 -2.80 22.00
CA TYR A 172 -0.66 -3.31 20.65
C TYR A 172 -2.02 -2.99 20.03
N ILE A 173 -3.14 -3.24 20.74
CA ILE A 173 -4.50 -2.94 20.27
C ILE A 173 -4.64 -1.44 20.08
N ASP A 174 -4.14 -0.64 21.02
CA ASP A 174 -4.19 0.81 20.90
C ASP A 174 -3.41 1.31 19.68
N ARG A 175 -2.28 0.69 19.35
CA ARG A 175 -1.54 0.98 18.11
C ARG A 175 -2.25 0.42 16.87
N ALA A 176 -2.88 -0.75 16.96
CA ALA A 176 -3.61 -1.38 15.87
C ALA A 176 -4.78 -0.49 15.39
N LYS A 177 -5.39 0.29 16.29
CA LYS A 177 -6.40 1.31 15.96
C LYS A 177 -5.91 2.38 14.97
N PHE A 178 -4.60 2.63 14.91
CA PHE A 178 -4.02 3.55 13.93
C PHE A 178 -3.66 2.88 12.60
N LEU A 179 -3.77 1.56 12.47
CA LEU A 179 -3.53 0.90 11.19
C LEU A 179 -4.59 1.33 10.19
N ASN A 180 -4.13 1.92 9.10
CA ASN A 180 -4.95 2.38 8.00
C ASN A 180 -4.29 1.90 6.70
N PRO A 181 -5.06 1.44 5.69
CA PRO A 181 -4.51 1.15 4.37
C PRO A 181 -3.62 2.28 3.82
N VAL A 182 -2.36 1.96 3.54
CA VAL A 182 -1.39 2.94 3.03
C VAL A 182 -1.29 2.85 1.52
N PHE A 183 -1.87 3.81 0.82
CA PHE A 183 -1.94 3.82 -0.64
C PHE A 183 -0.73 4.49 -1.29
N ILE A 184 -0.19 3.87 -2.35
CA ILE A 184 0.87 4.44 -3.19
C ILE A 184 0.52 4.37 -4.68
N SER A 185 0.90 5.39 -5.44
CA SER A 185 0.56 5.58 -6.85
C SER A 185 1.64 5.10 -7.83
N ILE A 186 2.81 4.77 -7.32
CA ILE A 186 3.92 4.20 -8.10
C ILE A 186 4.42 2.99 -7.34
N GLU A 187 4.59 1.87 -8.03
CA GLU A 187 5.02 0.63 -7.40
C GLU A 187 6.45 0.77 -6.83
N PRO A 188 6.65 0.60 -5.52
CA PRO A 188 7.98 0.58 -4.92
C PRO A 188 8.67 -0.78 -5.16
N THR A 189 9.98 -0.83 -4.99
CA THR A 189 10.73 -2.10 -5.06
C THR A 189 10.34 -3.02 -3.89
N ASN A 190 10.55 -4.33 -4.05
CA ASN A 190 10.27 -5.31 -2.99
C ASN A 190 11.05 -5.03 -1.70
N GLN A 191 12.26 -4.48 -1.81
CA GLN A 191 13.08 -4.11 -0.66
C GLN A 191 12.42 -2.98 0.16
N ILE A 192 11.95 -1.93 -0.52
CA ILE A 192 11.24 -0.83 0.14
C ILE A 192 9.91 -1.31 0.74
N LYS A 193 9.15 -2.16 0.04
CA LYS A 193 7.94 -2.79 0.60
C LYS A 193 8.25 -3.56 1.89
N LYS A 194 9.33 -4.34 1.89
CA LYS A 194 9.78 -5.12 3.05
C LYS A 194 10.16 -4.22 4.22
N TYR A 195 11.00 -3.21 4.00
CA TYR A 195 11.40 -2.28 5.07
C TYR A 195 10.23 -1.49 5.64
N PHE A 196 9.29 -1.05 4.80
CA PHE A 196 8.13 -0.31 5.29
C PHE A 196 7.21 -1.20 6.14
N ARG A 197 6.97 -2.44 5.71
CA ARG A 197 6.26 -3.45 6.50
C ARG A 197 6.93 -3.70 7.85
N GLU A 198 8.26 -3.89 7.85
CA GLU A 198 9.04 -4.08 9.08
C GLU A 198 9.02 -2.84 9.98
N ALA A 199 9.00 -1.63 9.41
CA ALA A 199 8.92 -0.39 10.18
C ALA A 199 7.58 -0.27 10.92
N MET A 200 6.47 -0.52 10.20
CA MET A 200 5.14 -0.54 10.82
C MET A 200 5.01 -1.64 11.85
N GLY A 201 5.57 -2.83 11.60
CA GLY A 201 5.56 -3.95 12.54
C GLY A 201 6.33 -3.63 13.80
N ALA A 202 7.55 -3.11 13.65
CA ALA A 202 8.36 -2.66 14.77
C ALA A 202 7.59 -1.64 15.62
N TRP A 203 6.95 -0.64 15.00
CA TRP A 203 6.11 0.31 15.71
C TRP A 203 4.92 -0.34 16.40
N LEU A 204 4.19 -1.22 15.73
CA LEU A 204 3.03 -1.92 16.28
C LEU A 204 3.38 -2.73 17.54
N PHE A 205 4.58 -3.35 17.57
CA PHE A 205 5.12 -4.06 18.73
C PHE A 205 5.85 -3.17 19.75
N GLY A 206 5.80 -1.84 19.61
CA GLY A 206 6.41 -0.89 20.55
C GLY A 206 7.91 -0.66 20.39
N LEU A 207 8.53 -1.18 19.33
CA LEU A 207 9.95 -1.03 19.00
C LEU A 207 10.21 0.26 18.21
N ASN A 208 9.90 1.41 18.82
CA ASN A 208 9.91 2.71 18.16
C ASN A 208 11.28 3.07 17.52
N THR A 209 12.39 2.80 18.22
CA THR A 209 13.75 3.06 17.69
C THR A 209 14.03 2.25 16.42
N ALA A 210 13.60 0.98 16.37
CA ALA A 210 13.78 0.13 15.20
C ALA A 210 12.95 0.65 14.01
N ALA A 211 11.72 1.10 14.26
CA ALA A 211 10.89 1.72 13.23
C ALA A 211 11.53 2.97 12.62
N LEU A 212 12.10 3.87 13.45
CA LEU A 212 12.80 5.07 12.97
C LEU A 212 14.06 4.75 12.16
N ILE A 213 14.82 3.72 12.56
CA ILE A 213 15.97 3.22 11.79
C ILE A 213 15.51 2.76 10.41
N LEU A 214 14.44 1.98 10.33
CA LEU A 214 13.90 1.49 9.06
C LEU A 214 13.37 2.62 8.17
N CYS A 215 12.71 3.63 8.75
CA CYS A 215 12.30 4.84 8.03
C CYS A 215 13.50 5.56 7.39
N CYS A 216 14.57 5.77 8.16
CA CYS A 216 15.81 6.35 7.64
C CYS A 216 16.45 5.50 6.54
N SER A 217 16.48 4.18 6.72
CA SER A 217 17.05 3.24 5.73
C SER A 217 16.27 3.28 4.41
N ILE A 218 14.94 3.39 4.46
CA ILE A 218 14.10 3.56 3.27
C ILE A 218 14.48 4.84 2.51
N ILE A 219 14.53 5.98 3.22
CA ILE A 219 14.86 7.28 2.60
C ILE A 219 16.27 7.25 2.01
N GLU A 220 17.24 6.73 2.76
CA GLU A 220 18.63 6.59 2.33
C GLU A 220 18.74 5.72 1.07
N GLU A 221 18.18 4.51 1.07
CA GLU A 221 18.24 3.58 -0.06
C GLU A 221 17.62 4.21 -1.31
N MET A 222 16.46 4.85 -1.18
CA MET A 222 15.77 5.43 -2.33
C MET A 222 16.53 6.62 -2.93
N LEU A 223 17.05 7.52 -2.10
CA LEU A 223 17.85 8.65 -2.55
C LEU A 223 19.19 8.20 -3.15
N GLU A 224 19.79 7.12 -2.67
CA GLU A 224 20.99 6.54 -3.27
C GLU A 224 20.78 6.04 -4.68
N THR A 225 19.58 5.56 -5.02
CA THR A 225 19.29 5.17 -6.40
C THR A 225 19.32 6.36 -7.37
N ILE A 226 19.18 7.60 -6.86
CA ILE A 226 19.24 8.83 -7.65
C ILE A 226 20.61 9.50 -7.53
N TYR A 227 21.21 9.47 -6.34
CA TYR A 227 22.50 10.09 -6.04
C TYR A 227 23.54 9.05 -5.57
N PRO A 228 23.94 8.07 -6.41
CA PRO A 228 24.80 6.96 -6.00
C PRO A 228 26.23 7.39 -5.62
N LYS A 229 26.65 8.59 -6.04
CA LYS A 229 27.99 9.14 -5.82
C LYS A 229 27.91 10.37 -4.94
N LEU A 230 27.90 10.17 -3.63
CA LEU A 230 28.35 11.19 -2.69
C LEU A 230 29.87 11.17 -2.62
N THR A 231 30.48 12.34 -2.70
CA THR A 231 31.92 12.52 -2.46
C THR A 231 32.26 12.17 -1.02
N LYS A 232 33.51 11.78 -0.77
CA LYS A 232 34.01 11.47 0.58
C LYS A 232 33.85 12.67 1.53
N ALA A 233 34.13 13.88 1.04
CA ALA A 233 33.97 15.13 1.77
C ALA A 233 32.50 15.41 2.18
N GLU A 234 31.53 15.12 1.32
CA GLU A 234 30.10 15.25 1.65
C GLU A 234 29.70 14.29 2.78
N LYS A 235 30.19 13.04 2.75
CA LYS A 235 29.89 12.04 3.79
C LYS A 235 30.53 12.39 5.13
N GLU A 236 31.77 12.86 5.13
CA GLU A 236 32.52 13.14 6.36
C GLU A 236 32.01 14.38 7.09
N LYS A 237 31.50 15.39 6.37
CA LYS A 237 31.05 16.66 6.99
C LYS A 237 29.68 16.57 7.67
N LYS A 238 28.76 15.76 7.13
CA LYS A 238 27.32 15.78 7.52
C LYS A 238 26.75 14.40 7.85
N GLY A 239 27.51 13.33 7.62
CA GLY A 239 26.95 11.97 7.58
C GLY A 239 26.19 11.72 6.28
N LYS A 240 26.05 10.44 5.92
CA LYS A 240 25.56 10.01 4.59
C LYS A 240 24.13 10.46 4.30
N LEU A 241 23.18 10.16 5.18
CA LEU A 241 21.76 10.50 4.98
C LEU A 241 21.52 12.01 4.96
N GLU A 242 22.17 12.80 5.83
CA GLU A 242 22.03 14.26 5.80
C GLU A 242 22.48 14.84 4.46
N ALA A 243 23.63 14.38 3.94
CA ALA A 243 24.13 14.82 2.64
C ALA A 243 23.19 14.45 1.47
N LEU A 244 22.51 13.30 1.54
CA LEU A 244 21.50 12.91 0.55
C LEU A 244 20.27 13.82 0.59
N ILE A 245 19.75 14.11 1.79
CA ILE A 245 18.58 14.99 1.96
C ILE A 245 18.91 16.40 1.46
N ASP A 246 20.06 16.95 1.83
CA ASP A 246 20.52 18.26 1.38
C ASP A 246 20.62 18.35 -0.15
N LYS A 247 21.10 17.27 -0.79
CA LYS A 247 21.23 17.21 -2.25
C LYS A 247 19.89 17.07 -2.95
N ALA A 248 18.92 16.43 -2.30
CA ALA A 248 17.55 16.28 -2.77
C ALA A 248 16.72 17.57 -2.61
N ASN A 249 17.07 18.42 -1.65
CA ASN A 249 16.40 19.70 -1.39
C ASN A 249 16.47 20.64 -2.62
N GLY A 250 15.30 21.15 -3.02
CA GLY A 250 15.13 22.00 -4.21
C GLY A 250 15.19 21.25 -5.54
N LYS A 251 15.32 19.91 -5.53
CA LYS A 251 15.37 19.08 -6.75
C LYS A 251 14.29 18.01 -6.75
N ILE A 252 14.30 17.16 -5.73
CA ILE A 252 13.28 16.12 -5.50
C ILE A 252 12.30 16.59 -4.43
N PHE A 253 12.86 17.13 -3.34
CA PHE A 253 12.10 17.62 -2.21
C PHE A 253 11.92 19.13 -2.30
N ASP A 254 10.73 19.60 -1.97
CA ASP A 254 10.58 20.98 -1.54
C ASP A 254 11.18 21.20 -0.13
N LYS A 255 11.16 22.45 0.33
CA LYS A 255 11.74 22.82 1.61
C LYS A 255 11.10 22.06 2.78
N THR A 256 9.77 21.91 2.78
CA THR A 256 9.01 21.26 3.85
C THR A 256 9.28 19.75 3.86
N GLU A 257 9.40 19.13 2.70
CA GLU A 257 9.74 17.71 2.56
C GLU A 257 11.17 17.41 3.01
N ALA A 258 12.12 18.29 2.68
CA ALA A 258 13.49 18.18 3.17
C ALA A 258 13.56 18.34 4.69
N GLU A 259 12.86 19.33 5.26
CA GLU A 259 12.72 19.51 6.71
C GLU A 259 12.12 18.27 7.37
N THR A 260 11.06 17.70 6.79
CA THR A 260 10.43 16.46 7.25
C THR A 260 11.42 15.29 7.28
N ALA A 261 12.20 15.11 6.20
CA ALA A 261 13.24 14.08 6.15
C ALA A 261 14.33 14.30 7.21
N HIS A 262 14.74 15.56 7.45
CA HIS A 262 15.69 15.87 8.52
C HIS A 262 15.11 15.61 9.91
N ILE A 263 13.83 15.90 10.16
CA ILE A 263 13.16 15.60 11.44
C ILE A 263 13.20 14.09 11.71
N ILE A 264 12.82 13.25 10.75
CA ILE A 264 12.88 11.78 10.89
C ILE A 264 14.31 11.32 11.21
N ARG A 265 15.29 11.87 10.51
CA ARG A 265 16.72 11.58 10.75
C ARG A 265 17.15 11.99 12.16
N LEU A 266 16.75 13.17 12.62
CA LEU A 266 17.08 13.68 13.96
C LEU A 266 16.44 12.81 15.04
N LEU A 267 15.16 12.46 14.90
CA LEU A 267 14.47 11.52 15.82
C LEU A 267 15.23 10.19 15.93
N ARG A 268 15.70 9.64 14.80
CA ARG A 268 16.53 8.44 14.81
C ARG A 268 17.85 8.65 15.53
N ASN A 269 18.55 9.76 15.25
CA ASN A 269 19.85 10.05 15.84
C ASN A 269 19.74 10.22 17.36
N ASP A 270 18.75 10.97 17.81
CA ASP A 270 18.39 11.13 19.22
C ASP A 270 18.12 9.76 19.87
N ALA A 271 17.39 8.88 19.20
CA ALA A 271 17.06 7.57 19.73
C ALA A 271 18.26 6.61 19.79
N VAL A 272 19.18 6.67 18.82
CA VAL A 272 20.31 5.72 18.69
C VAL A 272 21.55 6.22 19.43
N HIS A 273 21.88 7.50 19.34
CA HIS A 273 23.13 8.07 19.84
C HIS A 273 22.95 8.76 21.19
N GLU A 274 21.78 9.35 21.44
CA GLU A 274 21.49 10.03 22.71
C GLU A 274 20.61 9.17 23.64
N LEU A 275 20.19 7.99 23.18
CA LEU A 275 19.34 7.04 23.91
C LEU A 275 18.01 7.65 24.38
N LYS A 276 17.54 8.71 23.72
CA LYS A 276 16.22 9.30 23.95
C LYS A 276 15.15 8.30 23.54
N ARG A 277 14.07 8.19 24.31
CA ARG A 277 12.96 7.29 23.97
C ARG A 277 11.97 8.05 23.08
N PRO A 278 11.87 7.74 21.78
CA PRO A 278 10.88 8.36 20.92
C PRO A 278 9.47 7.93 21.35
N SER A 279 8.51 8.87 21.29
CA SER A 279 7.11 8.57 21.59
C SER A 279 6.50 7.67 20.51
N LYS A 280 5.36 7.03 20.82
CA LYS A 280 4.65 6.21 19.84
C LYS A 280 4.04 7.07 18.74
N GLU A 281 3.59 8.27 19.07
CA GLU A 281 3.00 9.25 18.17
C GLU A 281 4.04 9.78 17.16
N ASP A 282 5.19 10.28 17.64
CA ASP A 282 6.26 10.81 16.77
C ASP A 282 6.78 9.73 15.80
N THR A 283 6.85 8.49 16.29
CA THR A 283 7.31 7.36 15.47
C THR A 283 6.28 7.00 14.40
N TYR A 284 4.99 6.99 14.74
CA TYR A 284 3.92 6.74 13.77
C TYR A 284 3.88 7.85 12.72
N GLU A 285 3.99 9.10 13.13
CA GLU A 285 4.06 10.24 12.22
C GLU A 285 5.27 10.14 11.30
N ALA A 286 6.44 9.74 11.82
CA ALA A 286 7.62 9.49 11.00
C ALA A 286 7.40 8.39 9.94
N ILE A 287 6.67 7.32 10.28
CA ILE A 287 6.30 6.26 9.31
C ILE A 287 5.40 6.85 8.22
N LEU A 288 4.36 7.60 8.57
CA LEU A 288 3.44 8.21 7.60
C LEU A 288 4.16 9.23 6.71
N ASN A 289 5.00 10.08 7.29
CA ASN A 289 5.81 11.04 6.56
C ASN A 289 6.79 10.33 5.61
N THR A 290 7.34 9.18 6.01
CA THR A 290 8.17 8.36 5.13
C THR A 290 7.40 7.91 3.89
N VAL A 291 6.11 7.55 3.99
CA VAL A 291 5.27 7.22 2.81
C VAL A 291 5.22 8.38 1.81
N SER A 292 4.98 9.59 2.32
CA SER A 292 4.94 10.80 1.48
C SER A 292 6.28 11.02 0.75
N LEU A 293 7.40 10.83 1.46
CA LEU A 293 8.73 10.93 0.85
C LEU A 293 9.00 9.84 -0.18
N ILE A 294 8.58 8.58 0.06
CA ILE A 294 8.66 7.48 -0.91
C ILE A 294 7.92 7.88 -2.21
N GLU A 295 6.66 8.35 -2.10
CA GLU A 295 5.84 8.82 -3.22
C GLU A 295 6.60 9.86 -4.07
N LYS A 296 7.19 10.85 -3.42
CA LYS A 296 7.92 11.95 -4.08
C LYS A 296 9.15 11.45 -4.81
N ILE A 297 9.98 10.63 -4.16
CA ILE A 297 11.18 10.07 -4.78
C ILE A 297 10.82 9.19 -6.00
N LEU A 298 9.76 8.36 -5.90
CA LEU A 298 9.33 7.52 -7.01
C LEU A 298 8.83 8.32 -8.22
N ARG A 299 8.10 9.43 -7.97
CA ARG A 299 7.63 10.31 -9.05
C ARG A 299 8.80 10.89 -9.82
N GLU A 300 9.80 11.41 -9.11
CA GLU A 300 10.98 12.01 -9.76
C GLU A 300 11.81 10.97 -10.54
N LYS A 301 11.98 9.76 -9.98
CA LYS A 301 12.66 8.67 -10.68
C LYS A 301 11.94 8.26 -11.97
N LYS A 302 10.60 8.27 -11.98
CA LYS A 302 9.80 7.98 -13.16
C LYS A 302 9.94 9.07 -14.22
N HIS A 303 10.00 10.34 -13.83
CA HIS A 303 10.27 11.46 -14.75
C HIS A 303 11.68 11.38 -15.34
N SER A 304 12.68 11.12 -14.51
CA SER A 304 14.08 10.93 -14.95
C SER A 304 14.23 9.77 -15.95
N ASN A 305 13.54 8.64 -15.74
CA ASN A 305 13.58 7.49 -16.65
C ASN A 305 12.70 7.65 -17.91
N GLY A 306 11.69 8.52 -17.87
CA GLY A 306 10.82 8.82 -19.02
C GLY A 306 11.41 9.87 -19.96
N THR A 307 12.36 10.67 -19.47
CA THR A 307 13.09 11.67 -20.26
C THR A 307 14.30 11.00 -20.91
N VAL A 308 14.06 10.04 -21.80
CA VAL A 308 15.07 9.67 -22.80
C VAL A 308 15.13 10.85 -23.77
N ILE A 309 16.04 11.78 -23.51
CA ILE A 309 16.48 12.72 -24.53
C ILE A 309 17.15 11.86 -25.59
N ILE A 310 16.45 11.63 -26.70
CA ILE A 310 17.05 11.14 -27.96
C ILE A 310 17.86 12.29 -28.54
#